data_AF-A0A497EL25-F1
#
_entry.id   AF-A0A497EL25-F1
#
_cell.length_a   1.000
_cell.length_b   1.000
_cell.length_c   1.000
_cell.angle_alpha   90.00
_cell.angle_beta   90.00
_cell.angle_gamma   90.00
#
_symmetry.space_group_name_H-M   'P 1'
#
loop_
_entity.id
_entity.type
_entity.pdbx_description
1 polymer ?
#
loop_
_entity_poly.entity_id
_entity_poly.type
_entity_poly.pdbx_seq_one_letter_code
_entity_poly.pdbx_strand_id
1 'polypeptide(L)'
;MKISVVPAYKTFPGRWLSAVDRTPFHVEYVKKKLDMNKKQEVRLLKKFTKGIGVYGAEITIKGFSGYLCELLIIAYGSFTNLITQAANKWHPPVVLDIENHYGGNVKEIIKKFPHSAMIVIDPVDKLRNVAAAVSHRSLVTFISACRCFLKHPSINFFYPKPRKISLERDLKRHGSIIAIVFSHEPQIEDILYPQLERLARSITNKLIEYGFSPIRWSAFSDYKKLSTIFIELESETIPPVHVHMGPQFVTGTHELSFIRKNLQLNYFLWIDEDGRWKSIRKRKFVKVTDALKEILKLEEIIPRSLRKILIEKPKVIGIDEIKRQEKLRKLLIDFITPKEFWIEECINENPSE
;
A
#
# COMPACT_ATOMS: atom_id res chain seq x y z
N MET A 1 12.22 -20.36 22.72
CA MET A 1 11.41 -20.89 21.60
C MET A 1 9.99 -20.34 21.74
N LYS A 2 9.41 -19.72 20.70
CA LYS A 2 7.98 -19.38 20.69
C LYS A 2 7.22 -20.60 20.19
N ILE A 3 6.18 -21.03 20.90
CA ILE A 3 5.33 -22.17 20.54
C ILE A 3 3.94 -21.63 20.20
N SER A 4 3.37 -22.11 19.10
CA SER A 4 1.96 -21.88 18.76
C SER A 4 1.25 -23.22 18.74
N VAL A 5 0.24 -23.38 19.59
CA VAL A 5 -0.61 -24.57 19.65
C VAL A 5 -1.95 -24.19 19.02
N VAL A 6 -2.24 -24.76 17.86
CA VAL A 6 -3.45 -24.44 17.09
C VAL A 6 -4.32 -25.71 17.02
N PRO A 7 -5.50 -25.72 17.68
CA PRO A 7 -6.44 -26.84 17.54
C PRO A 7 -7.00 -26.86 16.11
N ALA A 8 -7.15 -28.07 15.56
CA ALA A 8 -7.73 -28.30 14.24
C ALA A 8 -8.54 -29.61 14.24
N TYR A 9 -9.55 -29.68 13.39
CA TYR A 9 -10.32 -30.90 13.21
C TYR A 9 -9.55 -31.90 12.35
N LYS A 10 -9.62 -33.17 12.72
CA LYS A 10 -9.17 -34.27 11.85
C LYS A 10 -10.20 -34.46 10.75
N THR A 11 -9.88 -33.99 9.55
CA THR A 11 -10.78 -34.02 8.38
C THR A 11 -10.20 -34.88 7.25
N PHE A 12 -11.00 -35.11 6.20
CA PHE A 12 -10.53 -35.69 4.94
C PHE A 12 -10.23 -34.56 3.93
N PRO A 13 -9.38 -34.80 2.91
CA PRO A 13 -9.20 -33.85 1.82
C PRO A 13 -10.55 -33.43 1.23
N GLY A 14 -10.75 -32.13 1.06
CA GLY A 14 -11.99 -31.51 0.58
C GLY A 14 -13.05 -31.25 1.65
N ARG A 15 -12.86 -31.71 2.90
CA ARG A 15 -13.86 -31.63 3.98
C ARG A 15 -13.40 -30.82 5.19
N TRP A 16 -12.59 -29.78 4.95
CA TRP A 16 -12.16 -28.84 5.99
C TRP A 16 -13.33 -27.98 6.48
N LEU A 17 -13.40 -27.74 7.79
CA LEU A 17 -14.41 -26.87 8.43
C LEU A 17 -13.87 -25.43 8.60
N SER A 18 -12.55 -25.31 8.70
CA SER A 18 -11.85 -24.05 8.91
C SER A 18 -10.56 -24.00 8.10
N ALA A 19 -9.95 -22.82 8.04
CA ALA A 19 -8.67 -22.66 7.35
C ALA A 19 -7.54 -23.48 7.98
N VAL A 20 -7.57 -23.71 9.29
CA VAL A 20 -6.50 -24.41 10.02
C VAL A 20 -6.49 -25.91 9.74
N ASP A 21 -7.66 -26.50 9.43
CA ASP A 21 -7.80 -27.93 9.12
C ASP A 21 -7.04 -28.34 7.84
N ARG A 22 -6.75 -27.38 6.96
CA ARG A 22 -5.94 -27.60 5.74
C ARG A 22 -4.45 -27.71 6.01
N THR A 23 -3.97 -27.16 7.13
CA THR A 23 -2.54 -27.04 7.43
C THR A 23 -1.81 -28.38 7.42
N PRO A 24 -2.33 -29.48 8.00
CA PRO A 24 -1.67 -30.79 7.94
C PRO A 24 -1.46 -31.27 6.50
N PHE A 25 -2.43 -31.07 5.62
CA PHE A 25 -2.33 -31.47 4.21
C PHE A 25 -1.34 -30.60 3.42
N HIS A 26 -1.27 -29.29 3.69
CA HIS A 26 -0.21 -28.44 3.13
C HIS A 26 1.18 -28.96 3.52
N VAL A 27 1.36 -29.30 4.80
CA VAL A 27 2.63 -29.83 5.32
C VAL A 27 2.99 -31.15 4.63
N GLU A 28 2.02 -32.05 4.48
CA GLU A 28 2.23 -33.32 3.79
C GLU A 28 2.61 -33.12 2.31
N TYR A 29 1.88 -32.26 1.60
CA TYR A 29 2.16 -31.92 0.21
C TYR A 29 3.57 -31.35 0.03
N VAL A 30 3.94 -30.37 0.85
CA VAL A 30 5.26 -29.73 0.80
C VAL A 30 6.36 -30.73 1.12
N LYS A 31 6.19 -31.59 2.13
CA LYS A 31 7.17 -32.65 2.47
C LYS A 31 7.41 -33.62 1.32
N LYS A 32 6.37 -33.96 0.56
CA LYS A 32 6.46 -34.87 -0.60
C LYS A 32 7.21 -34.24 -1.79
N LYS A 33 7.14 -32.91 -1.97
CA LYS A 33 7.67 -32.22 -3.15
C LYS A 33 9.00 -31.48 -2.92
N LEU A 34 9.36 -31.15 -1.67
CA LEU A 34 10.60 -30.47 -1.31
C LEU A 34 11.68 -31.43 -0.79
N ASP A 35 12.68 -31.69 -1.64
CA ASP A 35 13.95 -32.28 -1.21
C ASP A 35 14.82 -31.29 -0.41
N MET A 36 15.99 -31.73 0.05
CA MET A 36 16.90 -30.90 0.85
C MET A 36 17.46 -29.70 0.09
N ASN A 37 17.70 -29.80 -1.22
CA ASN A 37 18.22 -28.70 -2.03
C ASN A 37 17.16 -27.62 -2.20
N LYS A 38 15.93 -28.00 -2.57
CA LYS A 38 14.81 -27.06 -2.69
C LYS A 38 14.48 -26.36 -1.38
N LYS A 39 14.70 -26.99 -0.21
CA LYS A 39 14.56 -26.31 1.09
C LYS A 39 15.55 -25.15 1.25
N GLN A 40 16.76 -25.26 0.70
CA GLN A 40 17.73 -24.17 0.71
C GLN A 40 17.29 -23.03 -0.24
N GLU A 41 16.81 -23.38 -1.43
CA GLU A 41 16.23 -22.44 -2.40
C GLU A 41 15.04 -21.66 -1.79
N VAL A 42 14.16 -22.34 -1.02
CA VAL A 42 13.07 -21.68 -0.28
C VAL A 42 13.60 -20.70 0.74
N ARG A 43 14.66 -21.03 1.48
CA ARG A 43 15.27 -20.10 2.45
C ARG A 43 15.85 -18.88 1.75
N LEU A 44 16.48 -19.08 0.60
CA LEU A 44 17.02 -18.00 -0.22
C LEU A 44 15.90 -17.06 -0.70
N LEU A 45 14.79 -17.61 -1.23
CA LEU A 45 13.62 -16.84 -1.63
C LEU A 45 12.97 -16.09 -0.47
N LYS A 46 12.76 -16.74 0.68
CA LYS A 46 12.22 -16.10 1.89
C LYS A 46 13.13 -14.96 2.35
N LYS A 47 14.45 -15.15 2.25
CA LYS A 47 15.42 -14.13 2.62
C LYS A 47 15.44 -12.97 1.63
N PHE A 48 15.34 -13.24 0.32
CA PHE A 48 15.22 -12.23 -0.72
C PHE A 48 13.97 -11.38 -0.54
N THR A 49 12.79 -12.02 -0.49
CA THR A 49 11.49 -11.34 -0.27
C THR A 49 11.46 -10.54 1.03
N LYS A 50 12.09 -11.04 2.11
CA LYS A 50 12.25 -10.30 3.36
C LYS A 50 13.17 -9.12 3.21
N GLY A 51 14.28 -9.32 2.52
CA GLY A 51 15.22 -8.27 2.17
C GLY A 51 14.46 -7.16 1.49
N ILE A 52 13.85 -7.39 0.32
CA ILE A 52 13.12 -6.38 -0.47
C ILE A 52 11.79 -5.88 0.13
N GLY A 53 11.46 -6.30 1.35
CA GLY A 53 10.33 -5.76 2.12
C GLY A 53 8.94 -6.29 1.75
N VAL A 54 8.83 -7.47 1.12
CA VAL A 54 7.55 -8.08 0.70
C VAL A 54 7.31 -9.48 1.26
N TYR A 55 8.04 -9.92 2.28
CA TYR A 55 7.79 -11.19 2.96
C TYR A 55 6.78 -11.04 4.10
N GLY A 56 5.69 -11.79 4.04
CA GLY A 56 4.59 -11.73 5.02
C GLY A 56 3.23 -11.57 4.36
N ALA A 57 2.22 -12.27 4.87
CA ALA A 57 0.84 -12.21 4.38
C ALA A 57 -0.08 -11.33 5.25
N GLU A 58 0.45 -10.81 6.35
CA GLU A 58 -0.20 -9.86 7.24
C GLU A 58 -0.62 -8.59 6.50
N ILE A 59 -1.65 -7.92 7.03
CA ILE A 59 -2.32 -6.80 6.35
C ILE A 59 -1.41 -5.57 6.16
N THR A 60 -0.33 -5.48 6.92
CA THR A 60 0.65 -4.39 6.83
C THR A 60 1.67 -4.58 5.72
N ILE A 61 1.95 -5.84 5.35
CA ILE A 61 2.90 -6.18 4.27
C ILE A 61 2.17 -6.52 2.98
N LYS A 62 1.07 -7.28 3.04
CA LYS A 62 0.30 -7.74 1.87
C LYS A 62 1.22 -8.38 0.81
N GLY A 63 2.08 -9.29 1.24
CA GLY A 63 3.18 -9.85 0.46
C GLY A 63 3.17 -11.38 0.41
N PHE A 64 4.36 -11.96 0.29
CA PHE A 64 4.58 -13.38 0.04
C PHE A 64 4.60 -14.17 1.35
N SER A 65 3.64 -15.08 1.51
CA SER A 65 3.59 -15.99 2.66
C SER A 65 4.69 -17.05 2.59
N GLY A 66 5.03 -17.64 3.74
CA GLY A 66 6.01 -18.73 3.77
C GLY A 66 5.61 -19.94 2.90
N TYR A 67 4.32 -20.27 2.89
CA TYR A 67 3.78 -21.35 2.07
C TYR A 67 3.78 -20.98 0.57
N LEU A 68 3.50 -19.73 0.22
CA LEU A 68 3.62 -19.26 -1.17
C LEU A 68 5.05 -19.40 -1.69
N CYS A 69 6.06 -19.03 -0.88
CA CYS A 69 7.46 -19.20 -1.26
C CYS A 69 7.81 -20.69 -1.52
N GLU A 70 7.27 -21.60 -0.71
CA GLU A 70 7.46 -23.04 -0.92
C GLU A 70 6.85 -23.52 -2.23
N LEU A 71 5.62 -23.11 -2.53
CA LEU A 71 4.94 -23.44 -3.78
C LEU A 71 5.65 -22.88 -5.02
N LEU A 72 6.18 -21.66 -4.94
CA LEU A 72 6.93 -21.07 -6.03
C LEU A 72 8.21 -21.86 -6.32
N ILE A 73 8.96 -22.28 -5.30
CA ILE A 73 10.15 -23.12 -5.53
C ILE A 73 9.76 -24.52 -6.02
N ILE A 74 8.64 -25.10 -5.56
CA ILE A 74 8.14 -26.36 -6.11
C ILE A 74 7.87 -26.23 -7.61
N ALA A 75 7.24 -25.13 -8.04
CA ALA A 75 6.89 -24.90 -9.43
C ALA A 75 8.09 -24.58 -10.34
N TYR A 76 9.03 -23.78 -9.86
CA TYR A 76 10.16 -23.30 -10.67
C TYR A 76 11.47 -24.04 -10.42
N GLY A 77 11.54 -24.90 -9.40
CA GLY A 77 12.69 -25.74 -9.08
C GLY A 77 13.80 -25.06 -8.27
N SER A 78 14.19 -23.84 -8.63
CA SER A 78 15.23 -23.06 -7.95
C SER A 78 14.87 -21.58 -7.82
N PHE A 79 15.55 -20.87 -6.91
CA PHE A 79 15.46 -19.43 -6.76
C PHE A 79 15.85 -18.72 -8.07
N THR A 80 16.96 -19.13 -8.69
CA THR A 80 17.48 -18.53 -9.93
C THR A 80 16.49 -18.65 -11.10
N ASN A 81 15.88 -19.82 -11.29
CA ASN A 81 14.86 -19.99 -12.33
C ASN A 81 13.61 -19.17 -12.01
N LEU A 82 13.14 -19.19 -10.76
CA LEU A 82 11.99 -18.39 -10.34
C LEU A 82 12.18 -16.90 -10.65
N ILE A 83 13.29 -16.29 -10.23
CA ILE A 83 13.51 -14.86 -10.46
C ILE A 83 13.69 -14.53 -11.94
N THR A 84 14.26 -15.46 -12.73
CA THR A 84 14.41 -15.31 -14.18
C THR A 84 13.04 -15.31 -14.86
N GLN A 85 12.15 -16.24 -14.51
CA GLN A 85 10.79 -16.27 -15.03
C GLN A 85 9.99 -15.05 -14.55
N ALA A 86 10.15 -14.65 -13.29
CA ALA A 86 9.49 -13.46 -12.76
C ALA A 86 9.91 -12.18 -13.47
N ALA A 87 11.21 -11.98 -13.69
CA ALA A 87 11.73 -10.79 -14.37
C ALA A 87 11.25 -10.68 -15.82
N ASN A 88 11.23 -11.81 -16.54
CA ASN A 88 11.03 -11.85 -17.99
C ASN A 88 9.58 -12.06 -18.41
N LYS A 89 8.77 -12.78 -17.62
CA LYS A 89 7.44 -13.25 -18.05
C LYS A 89 6.28 -12.81 -17.16
N TRP A 90 6.51 -12.48 -15.90
CA TRP A 90 5.40 -12.12 -15.01
C TRP A 90 4.84 -10.75 -15.37
N HIS A 91 3.52 -10.70 -15.58
CA HIS A 91 2.72 -9.50 -15.64
C HIS A 91 1.44 -9.72 -14.81
N PRO A 92 0.96 -8.74 -14.02
CA PRO A 92 -0.29 -8.90 -13.29
C PRO A 92 -1.50 -9.07 -14.24
N PRO A 93 -2.46 -9.98 -13.96
CA PRO A 93 -2.38 -10.99 -12.91
C PRO A 93 -1.44 -12.14 -13.28
N VAL A 94 -0.57 -12.55 -12.35
CA VAL A 94 0.24 -13.77 -12.51
C VAL A 94 -0.60 -14.97 -12.09
N VAL A 95 -0.70 -16.00 -12.93
CA VAL A 95 -1.50 -17.21 -12.65
C VAL A 95 -0.62 -18.45 -12.66
N LEU A 96 -0.72 -19.26 -11.60
CA LEU A 96 -0.02 -20.52 -11.46
C LEU A 96 -0.95 -21.61 -10.91
N ASP A 97 -1.05 -22.72 -11.63
CA ASP A 97 -1.80 -23.91 -11.24
C ASP A 97 -0.89 -25.14 -11.30
N ILE A 98 -0.23 -25.42 -10.16
CA ILE A 98 0.90 -26.37 -10.08
C ILE A 98 0.46 -27.81 -10.41
N GLU A 99 -0.74 -28.19 -9.98
CA GLU A 99 -1.30 -29.53 -10.17
C GLU A 99 -2.33 -29.55 -11.32
N ASN A 100 -2.42 -28.47 -12.11
CA ASN A 100 -3.30 -28.36 -13.28
C ASN A 100 -4.78 -28.66 -12.97
N HIS A 101 -5.27 -28.22 -11.81
CA HIS A 101 -6.66 -28.40 -11.36
C HIS A 101 -7.71 -27.85 -12.33
N TYR A 102 -7.32 -26.88 -13.17
CA TYR A 102 -8.18 -26.23 -14.16
C TYR A 102 -7.82 -26.56 -15.61
N GLY A 103 -6.94 -27.55 -15.86
CA GLY A 103 -6.63 -28.01 -17.22
C GLY A 103 -6.05 -26.92 -18.14
N GLY A 104 -5.30 -25.96 -17.57
CA GLY A 104 -4.76 -24.81 -18.31
C GLY A 104 -5.76 -23.68 -18.60
N ASN A 105 -6.99 -23.74 -18.08
CA ASN A 105 -8.00 -22.71 -18.29
C ASN A 105 -7.76 -21.46 -17.41
N VAL A 106 -6.79 -20.64 -17.81
CA VAL A 106 -6.41 -19.41 -17.10
C VAL A 106 -7.58 -18.41 -16.99
N LYS A 107 -8.45 -18.35 -17.99
CA LYS A 107 -9.62 -17.44 -17.99
C LYS A 107 -10.59 -17.77 -16.86
N GLU A 108 -10.85 -19.06 -16.64
CA GLU A 108 -11.70 -19.52 -15.52
C GLU A 108 -11.09 -19.17 -14.17
N ILE A 109 -9.78 -19.37 -14.00
CA ILE A 109 -9.06 -19.02 -12.77
C ILE A 109 -9.19 -17.52 -12.46
N ILE A 110 -8.95 -16.66 -13.45
CA ILE A 110 -9.05 -15.20 -13.28
C ILE A 110 -10.49 -14.79 -12.93
N LYS A 111 -11.49 -15.40 -13.59
CA LYS A 111 -12.91 -15.14 -13.28
C LYS A 111 -13.26 -15.52 -11.84
N LYS A 112 -12.64 -16.58 -11.31
CA LYS A 112 -12.88 -17.07 -9.95
C LYS A 112 -12.23 -16.22 -8.87
N PHE A 113 -11.07 -15.62 -9.16
CA PHE A 113 -10.32 -14.78 -8.23
C PHE A 113 -10.14 -13.36 -8.81
N PRO A 114 -11.23 -12.60 -9.00
CA PRO A 114 -11.16 -11.28 -9.59
C PRO A 114 -10.32 -10.33 -8.73
N HIS A 115 -9.71 -9.33 -9.35
CA HIS A 115 -8.89 -8.29 -8.71
C HIS A 115 -7.61 -8.78 -8.00
N SER A 116 -7.30 -10.07 -8.03
CA SER A 116 -6.05 -10.61 -7.47
C SER A 116 -4.87 -10.25 -8.37
N ALA A 117 -3.80 -9.68 -7.79
CA ALA A 117 -2.57 -9.39 -8.54
C ALA A 117 -1.80 -10.68 -8.89
N MET A 118 -1.91 -11.69 -8.03
CA MET A 118 -1.31 -13.00 -8.23
C MET A 118 -2.30 -14.07 -7.78
N ILE A 119 -2.40 -15.13 -8.57
CA ILE A 119 -3.26 -16.28 -8.31
C ILE A 119 -2.39 -17.52 -8.35
N VAL A 120 -2.19 -18.14 -7.19
CA VAL A 120 -1.56 -19.46 -7.09
C VAL A 120 -2.61 -20.40 -6.54
N ILE A 121 -3.07 -21.32 -7.38
CA ILE A 121 -4.05 -22.34 -6.99
C ILE A 121 -3.41 -23.23 -5.94
N ASP A 122 -4.09 -23.39 -4.80
CA ASP A 122 -3.63 -24.29 -3.76
C ASP A 122 -3.66 -25.74 -4.28
N PRO A 123 -2.53 -26.47 -4.26
CA PRO A 123 -2.48 -27.86 -4.70
C PRO A 123 -3.45 -28.77 -3.95
N VAL A 124 -3.81 -28.41 -2.72
CA VAL A 124 -4.70 -29.21 -1.85
C VAL A 124 -6.15 -28.74 -1.95
N ASP A 125 -6.40 -27.50 -2.37
CA ASP A 125 -7.73 -26.88 -2.45
C ASP A 125 -7.87 -25.97 -3.68
N LYS A 126 -8.40 -26.52 -4.77
CA LYS A 126 -8.57 -25.77 -6.03
C LYS A 126 -9.41 -24.49 -5.89
N LEU A 127 -10.21 -24.34 -4.83
CA LEU A 127 -11.05 -23.16 -4.58
C LEU A 127 -10.29 -22.04 -3.86
N ARG A 128 -9.02 -22.24 -3.51
CA ARG A 128 -8.21 -21.29 -2.75
C ARG A 128 -7.11 -20.67 -3.62
N ASN A 129 -6.99 -19.34 -3.53
CA ASN A 129 -5.81 -18.61 -3.98
C ASN A 129 -4.82 -18.45 -2.80
N VAL A 130 -3.65 -19.09 -2.89
CA VAL A 130 -2.58 -18.98 -1.87
C VAL A 130 -1.96 -17.59 -1.83
N ALA A 131 -1.98 -16.87 -2.96
CA ALA A 131 -1.44 -15.53 -3.12
C ALA A 131 -2.49 -14.41 -2.91
N ALA A 132 -3.64 -14.71 -2.31
CA ALA A 132 -4.73 -13.74 -2.10
C ALA A 132 -4.30 -12.48 -1.32
N ALA A 133 -3.29 -12.60 -0.44
CA ALA A 133 -2.75 -11.48 0.32
C ALA A 133 -1.75 -10.62 -0.48
N VAL A 134 -1.20 -11.12 -1.59
CA VAL A 134 -0.19 -10.42 -2.38
C VAL A 134 -0.83 -9.24 -3.09
N SER A 135 -0.50 -8.03 -2.64
CA SER A 135 -0.94 -6.80 -3.28
C SER A 135 -0.24 -6.59 -4.63
N HIS A 136 -0.87 -5.77 -5.49
CA HIS A 136 -0.25 -5.31 -6.74
C HIS A 136 1.13 -4.68 -6.50
N ARG A 137 1.26 -3.84 -5.45
CA ARG A 137 2.53 -3.23 -5.05
C ARG A 137 3.58 -4.31 -4.76
N SER A 138 3.27 -5.26 -3.87
CA SER A 138 4.22 -6.31 -3.47
C SER A 138 4.67 -7.18 -4.63
N LEU A 139 3.75 -7.53 -5.54
CA LEU A 139 4.08 -8.29 -6.76
C LEU A 139 5.01 -7.49 -7.69
N VAL A 140 4.69 -6.23 -7.96
CA VAL A 140 5.50 -5.37 -8.84
C VAL A 140 6.86 -5.07 -8.22
N THR A 141 6.94 -4.83 -6.91
CA THR A 141 8.20 -4.71 -6.17
C THR A 141 9.05 -5.97 -6.34
N PHE A 142 8.45 -7.16 -6.23
CA PHE A 142 9.17 -8.43 -6.45
C PHE A 142 9.69 -8.56 -7.88
N ILE A 143 8.86 -8.30 -8.89
CA ILE A 143 9.24 -8.39 -10.31
C ILE A 143 10.38 -7.41 -10.62
N SER A 144 10.26 -6.15 -10.19
CA SER A 144 11.29 -5.13 -10.41
C SER A 144 12.59 -5.46 -9.69
N ALA A 145 12.53 -5.96 -8.45
CA ALA A 145 13.71 -6.42 -7.72
C ALA A 145 14.38 -7.61 -8.41
N CYS A 146 13.62 -8.54 -8.99
CA CYS A 146 14.18 -9.65 -9.76
C CYS A 146 14.95 -9.16 -11.00
N ARG A 147 14.36 -8.23 -11.76
CA ARG A 147 15.03 -7.62 -12.93
C ARG A 147 16.34 -6.94 -12.55
N CYS A 148 16.31 -6.22 -11.45
CA CYS A 148 17.44 -5.48 -10.91
C CYS A 148 18.54 -6.43 -10.41
N PHE A 149 18.18 -7.43 -9.59
CA PHE A 149 19.12 -8.42 -9.07
C PHE A 149 19.77 -9.27 -10.18
N LEU A 150 19.05 -9.60 -11.24
CA LEU A 150 19.62 -10.35 -12.38
C LEU A 150 20.66 -9.54 -13.16
N LYS A 151 20.53 -8.21 -13.21
CA LYS A 151 21.51 -7.33 -13.86
C LYS A 151 22.67 -6.99 -12.93
N HIS A 152 22.38 -6.69 -11.67
CA HIS A 152 23.34 -6.27 -10.65
C HIS A 152 23.17 -7.11 -9.37
N PRO A 153 23.68 -8.35 -9.33
CA PRO A 153 23.56 -9.20 -8.16
C PRO A 153 24.29 -8.59 -6.96
N SER A 154 23.59 -8.47 -5.83
CA SER A 154 24.14 -7.90 -4.60
C SER A 154 23.57 -8.56 -3.35
N ILE A 155 24.40 -8.66 -2.30
CA ILE A 155 23.97 -9.18 -1.00
C ILE A 155 22.93 -8.27 -0.32
N ASN A 156 22.87 -6.99 -0.72
CA ASN A 156 21.98 -5.99 -0.13
C ASN A 156 20.50 -6.32 -0.40
N PHE A 157 20.16 -7.04 -1.47
CA PHE A 157 18.77 -7.53 -1.69
C PHE A 157 18.30 -8.52 -0.64
N PHE A 158 19.23 -9.17 0.07
CA PHE A 158 18.95 -10.14 1.14
C PHE A 158 19.15 -9.52 2.52
N TYR A 159 20.09 -8.58 2.62
CA TYR A 159 20.52 -7.90 3.84
C TYR A 159 20.59 -6.39 3.58
N PRO A 160 19.44 -5.69 3.52
CA PRO A 160 19.40 -4.25 3.35
C PRO A 160 20.30 -3.53 4.35
N LYS A 161 21.15 -2.63 3.87
CA LYS A 161 21.85 -1.68 4.73
C LYS A 161 20.88 -0.56 5.12
N PRO A 162 20.85 -0.13 6.39
CA PRO A 162 20.09 1.05 6.78
C PRO A 162 20.55 2.26 5.97
N ARG A 163 19.61 2.99 5.36
CA ARG A 163 19.94 4.21 4.63
C ARG A 163 20.36 5.28 5.64
N LYS A 164 21.52 5.90 5.43
CA LYS A 164 21.93 7.07 6.22
C LYS A 164 21.10 8.27 5.77
N ILE A 165 20.19 8.73 6.62
CA ILE A 165 19.28 9.83 6.31
C ILE A 165 19.74 11.07 7.04
N SER A 166 19.90 12.15 6.28
CA SER A 166 20.08 13.48 6.85
C SER A 166 18.74 14.18 6.75
N LEU A 167 17.98 14.17 7.84
CA LEU A 167 16.58 14.63 7.85
C LEU A 167 16.41 15.98 7.15
N GLU A 168 17.25 16.98 7.47
CA GLU A 168 17.16 18.30 6.84
C GLU A 168 17.50 18.31 5.35
N ARG A 169 18.45 17.48 4.90
CA ARG A 169 18.82 17.39 3.49
C ARG A 169 17.76 16.65 2.69
N ASP A 170 17.28 15.54 3.22
CA ASP A 170 16.31 14.68 2.54
C ASP A 170 14.94 15.36 2.46
N LEU A 171 14.50 16.06 3.52
CA LEU A 171 13.23 16.82 3.51
C LEU A 171 13.17 17.89 2.41
N LYS A 172 14.29 18.44 1.94
CA LYS A 172 14.30 19.42 0.83
C LYS A 172 13.82 18.83 -0.50
N ARG A 173 13.78 17.49 -0.62
CA ARG A 173 13.29 16.78 -1.82
C ARG A 173 11.80 16.44 -1.72
N HIS A 174 11.18 16.74 -0.59
CA HIS A 174 9.78 16.42 -0.30
C HIS A 174 8.91 17.66 -0.37
N GLY A 175 7.62 17.43 -0.62
CA GLY A 175 6.60 18.46 -0.44
C GLY A 175 6.37 18.80 1.03
N SER A 176 5.27 19.50 1.31
CA SER A 176 4.86 19.77 2.69
C SER A 176 4.36 18.50 3.37
N ILE A 177 4.95 18.16 4.51
CA ILE A 177 4.57 16.97 5.29
C ILE A 177 3.84 17.39 6.56
N ILE A 178 2.69 16.76 6.79
CA ILE A 178 1.88 16.95 7.98
C ILE A 178 1.54 15.62 8.63
N ALA A 179 1.38 15.61 9.95
CA ALA A 179 1.00 14.42 10.71
C ALA A 179 -0.37 14.61 11.35
N ILE A 180 -1.13 13.52 11.39
CA ILE A 180 -2.34 13.41 12.19
C ILE A 180 -2.07 12.36 13.25
N VAL A 181 -2.00 12.80 14.51
CA VAL A 181 -1.63 11.98 15.65
C VAL A 181 -2.84 11.78 16.55
N PHE A 182 -3.08 10.55 16.96
CA PHE A 182 -4.17 10.24 17.89
C PHE A 182 -3.82 9.06 18.78
N SER A 183 -4.34 9.16 20.02
CA SER A 183 -4.20 8.15 21.05
C SER A 183 -5.41 7.22 21.05
N HIS A 184 -5.19 5.92 21.23
CA HIS A 184 -6.25 4.91 21.24
C HIS A 184 -5.96 3.80 22.26
N GLU A 185 -6.99 3.05 22.64
CA GLU A 185 -6.82 1.82 23.43
C GLU A 185 -6.01 0.76 22.66
N PRO A 186 -5.37 -0.22 23.35
CA PRO A 186 -4.68 -1.31 22.67
C PRO A 186 -5.59 -2.04 21.68
N GLN A 187 -5.08 -2.35 20.49
CA GLN A 187 -5.83 -3.01 19.42
C GLN A 187 -4.99 -4.08 18.73
N ILE A 188 -5.68 -4.98 18.03
CA ILE A 188 -5.06 -5.96 17.15
C ILE A 188 -4.68 -5.27 15.83
N GLU A 189 -3.47 -5.53 15.34
CA GLU A 189 -2.93 -4.98 14.09
C GLU A 189 -3.88 -5.16 12.90
N ASP A 190 -4.37 -6.39 12.70
CA ASP A 190 -5.29 -6.75 11.61
C ASP A 190 -6.65 -6.03 11.68
N ILE A 191 -7.01 -5.48 12.84
CA ILE A 191 -8.23 -4.70 13.04
C ILE A 191 -7.95 -3.20 12.88
N LEU A 192 -6.87 -2.70 13.49
CA LEU A 192 -6.58 -1.26 13.52
C LEU A 192 -6.03 -0.75 12.20
N TYR A 193 -5.06 -1.44 11.61
CA TYR A 193 -4.35 -0.95 10.43
C TYR A 193 -5.27 -0.67 9.23
N PRO A 194 -6.25 -1.54 8.87
CA PRO A 194 -7.21 -1.24 7.80
C PRO A 194 -8.05 0.02 8.07
N GLN A 195 -8.34 0.32 9.33
CA GLN A 195 -9.08 1.52 9.70
C GLN A 195 -8.23 2.78 9.54
N LEU A 196 -6.93 2.70 9.85
CA LEU A 196 -5.99 3.78 9.60
C LEU A 196 -5.82 4.04 8.10
N GLU A 197 -5.71 2.98 7.28
CA GLU A 197 -5.67 3.11 5.81
C GLU A 197 -6.95 3.77 5.27
N ARG A 198 -8.12 3.34 5.76
CA ARG A 198 -9.41 3.92 5.37
C ARG A 198 -9.50 5.40 5.76
N LEU A 199 -9.09 5.74 6.98
CA LEU A 199 -9.07 7.12 7.45
C LEU A 199 -8.14 7.99 6.58
N ALA A 200 -6.92 7.54 6.31
CA ALA A 200 -5.96 8.26 5.48
C ALA A 200 -6.52 8.51 4.07
N ARG A 201 -7.18 7.51 3.47
CA ARG A 201 -7.86 7.65 2.16
C ARG A 201 -9.01 8.64 2.21
N SER A 202 -9.89 8.56 3.22
CA SER A 202 -11.00 9.52 3.38
C SER A 202 -10.49 10.96 3.52
N ILE A 203 -9.45 11.17 4.32
CA ILE A 203 -8.85 12.50 4.53
C ILE A 203 -8.22 13.02 3.24
N THR A 204 -7.43 12.20 2.55
CA THR A 204 -6.77 12.61 1.30
C THR A 204 -7.78 12.93 0.19
N ASN A 205 -8.85 12.14 0.05
CA ASN A 205 -9.95 12.46 -0.87
C ASN A 205 -10.60 13.80 -0.53
N LYS A 206 -10.84 14.07 0.76
CA LYS A 206 -11.45 15.35 1.19
C LYS A 206 -10.52 16.55 0.99
N LEU A 207 -9.21 16.36 1.13
CA LEU A 207 -8.21 17.37 0.80
C LEU A 207 -8.21 17.70 -0.70
N ILE A 208 -8.34 16.68 -1.56
CA ILE A 208 -8.47 16.86 -3.02
C ILE A 208 -9.75 17.65 -3.35
N GLU A 209 -10.88 17.35 -2.70
CA GLU A 209 -12.12 18.13 -2.87
C GLU A 209 -11.97 19.61 -2.48
N TYR A 210 -11.13 19.92 -1.48
CA TYR A 210 -10.80 21.30 -1.12
C TYR A 210 -9.71 21.93 -2.00
N GLY A 211 -9.14 21.14 -2.92
CA GLY A 211 -8.18 21.55 -3.94
C GLY A 211 -6.72 21.58 -3.49
N PHE A 212 -6.39 20.83 -2.44
CA PHE A 212 -5.01 20.49 -2.14
C PHE A 212 -4.58 19.29 -3.01
N SER A 213 -3.26 19.12 -3.18
CA SER A 213 -2.67 18.02 -3.94
C SER A 213 -1.86 17.09 -3.00
N PRO A 214 -2.47 16.07 -2.38
CA PRO A 214 -1.73 15.04 -1.66
C PRO A 214 -0.86 14.22 -2.63
N ILE A 215 0.41 14.03 -2.30
CA ILE A 215 1.38 13.23 -3.06
C ILE A 215 1.31 11.77 -2.61
N ARG A 216 1.38 11.53 -1.29
CA ARG A 216 1.31 10.18 -0.69
C ARG A 216 0.99 10.25 0.79
N TRP A 217 0.64 9.10 1.38
CA TRP A 217 0.41 8.97 2.80
C TRP A 217 0.94 7.64 3.34
N SER A 218 1.12 7.55 4.65
CA SER A 218 1.39 6.29 5.35
C SER A 218 0.88 6.35 6.79
N ALA A 219 0.32 5.23 7.24
CA ALA A 219 -0.12 5.04 8.61
C ALA A 219 0.92 4.24 9.41
N PHE A 220 1.14 4.65 10.64
CA PHE A 220 2.03 4.04 11.62
C PHE A 220 1.26 3.86 12.93
N SER A 221 1.52 2.77 13.63
CA SER A 221 0.92 2.49 14.94
C SER A 221 1.84 1.62 15.77
N ASP A 222 1.87 1.87 17.09
CA ASP A 222 2.43 0.92 18.05
C ASP A 222 1.41 -0.15 18.48
N TYR A 223 0.18 -0.07 17.97
CA TYR A 223 -0.98 -0.91 18.28
C TYR A 223 -1.38 -0.94 19.76
N LYS A 224 -0.74 -0.12 20.60
CA LYS A 224 -0.93 -0.08 22.05
C LYS A 224 -1.58 1.21 22.49
N LYS A 225 -1.08 2.35 22.01
CA LYS A 225 -1.47 3.67 22.48
C LYS A 225 -1.50 4.73 21.40
N LEU A 226 -0.60 4.67 20.41
CA LEU A 226 -0.38 5.79 19.49
C LEU A 226 -0.45 5.34 18.04
N SER A 227 -1.22 6.09 17.25
CA SER A 227 -1.21 6.01 15.80
C SER A 227 -0.89 7.37 15.18
N THR A 228 -0.25 7.34 14.01
CA THR A 228 0.14 8.53 13.25
C THR A 228 -0.11 8.29 11.77
N ILE A 229 -0.75 9.24 11.11
CA ILE A 229 -0.88 9.27 9.65
C ILE A 229 -0.05 10.44 9.14
N PHE A 230 0.98 10.15 8.34
CA PHE A 230 1.70 11.18 7.58
C PHE A 230 1.04 11.37 6.23
N ILE A 231 0.92 12.62 5.81
CA ILE A 231 0.48 13.01 4.48
C ILE A 231 1.52 13.99 3.94
N GLU A 232 2.04 13.70 2.76
CA GLU A 232 2.87 14.60 1.97
C GLU A 232 1.99 15.28 0.92
N LEU A 233 2.10 16.59 0.77
CA LEU A 233 1.36 17.42 -0.17
C LEU A 233 2.31 18.27 -1.01
N GLU A 234 1.90 18.68 -2.20
CA GLU A 234 2.67 19.63 -3.02
C GLU A 234 2.95 20.94 -2.28
N SER A 235 1.97 21.44 -1.52
CA SER A 235 2.10 22.65 -0.72
C SER A 235 1.18 22.62 0.51
N GLU A 236 1.66 23.20 1.61
CA GLU A 236 0.88 23.45 2.83
C GLU A 236 -0.17 24.55 2.63
N THR A 237 0.15 25.52 1.76
CA THR A 237 -0.68 26.70 1.48
C THR A 237 -0.96 26.80 -0.02
N ILE A 238 -2.23 26.89 -0.39
CA ILE A 238 -2.67 27.00 -1.80
C ILE A 238 -3.21 28.40 -2.10
N PRO A 239 -3.24 28.85 -3.36
CA PRO A 239 -3.81 30.16 -3.71
C PRO A 239 -5.25 30.32 -3.20
N PRO A 240 -5.65 31.52 -2.74
CA PRO A 240 -6.95 31.77 -2.13
C PRO A 240 -8.14 31.64 -3.09
N VAL A 241 -7.86 31.54 -4.39
CA VAL A 241 -8.86 31.45 -5.45
C VAL A 241 -8.62 30.24 -6.34
N HIS A 242 -9.66 29.84 -7.05
CA HIS A 242 -9.58 28.81 -8.08
C HIS A 242 -10.53 29.14 -9.23
N VAL A 243 -10.21 28.60 -10.40
CA VAL A 243 -11.08 28.67 -11.57
C VAL A 243 -12.17 27.62 -11.43
N HIS A 244 -13.43 28.06 -11.51
CA HIS A 244 -14.58 27.19 -11.58
C HIS A 244 -15.17 27.22 -12.98
N MET A 245 -15.25 26.03 -13.59
CA MET A 245 -15.75 25.82 -14.94
C MET A 245 -17.27 25.98 -14.98
N GLY A 246 -17.75 26.87 -15.84
CA GLY A 246 -19.15 27.06 -16.17
C GLY A 246 -19.59 26.28 -17.41
N PRO A 247 -20.84 26.49 -17.86
CA PRO A 247 -21.37 25.83 -19.04
C PRO A 247 -20.67 26.28 -20.33
N GLN A 248 -20.65 25.41 -21.34
CA GLN A 248 -20.41 25.83 -22.73
C GLN A 248 -21.63 26.59 -23.26
N PHE A 249 -21.43 27.44 -24.26
CA PHE A 249 -22.44 28.34 -24.87
C PHE A 249 -23.65 27.65 -25.55
N VAL A 250 -23.94 26.38 -25.24
CA VAL A 250 -24.91 25.55 -25.97
C VAL A 250 -26.37 25.81 -25.55
N THR A 251 -26.62 26.23 -24.29
CA THR A 251 -27.98 26.42 -23.77
C THR A 251 -28.09 27.64 -22.86
N GLY A 252 -28.90 28.64 -23.26
CA GLY A 252 -29.00 29.94 -22.56
C GLY A 252 -29.58 29.90 -21.14
N THR A 253 -30.37 28.87 -20.77
CA THR A 253 -30.94 28.75 -19.41
C THR A 253 -29.87 28.44 -18.35
N HIS A 254 -28.93 27.54 -18.66
CA HIS A 254 -27.83 27.19 -17.77
C HIS A 254 -26.80 28.32 -17.62
N GLU A 255 -26.59 29.07 -18.70
CA GLU A 255 -25.74 30.25 -18.74
C GLU A 255 -26.24 31.35 -17.78
N LEU A 256 -27.50 31.76 -17.90
CA LEU A 256 -28.08 32.80 -17.05
C LEU A 256 -28.05 32.41 -15.56
N SER A 257 -28.31 31.15 -15.24
CA SER A 257 -28.21 30.64 -13.86
C SER A 257 -26.78 30.76 -13.32
N PHE A 258 -25.79 30.36 -14.12
CA PHE A 258 -24.38 30.48 -13.75
C PHE A 258 -23.97 31.94 -13.53
N ILE A 259 -24.30 32.83 -14.45
CA ILE A 259 -23.96 34.25 -14.37
C ILE A 259 -24.61 34.87 -13.12
N ARG A 260 -25.92 34.68 -12.92
CA ARG A 260 -26.65 35.23 -11.76
C ARG A 260 -26.03 34.79 -10.44
N LYS A 261 -25.76 33.50 -10.27
CA LYS A 261 -25.18 32.97 -9.03
C LYS A 261 -23.79 33.54 -8.73
N ASN A 262 -22.93 33.64 -9.74
CA ASN A 262 -21.56 34.14 -9.55
C ASN A 262 -21.53 35.66 -9.33
N LEU A 263 -22.38 36.44 -10.02
CA LEU A 263 -22.50 37.88 -9.79
C LEU A 263 -23.04 38.19 -8.38
N GLN A 264 -24.05 37.43 -7.90
CA GLN A 264 -24.55 37.57 -6.52
C GLN A 264 -23.46 37.36 -5.46
N LEU A 265 -22.46 36.54 -5.76
CA LEU A 265 -21.33 36.25 -4.87
C LEU A 265 -20.11 37.14 -5.15
N ASN A 266 -20.25 38.16 -6.02
CA ASN A 266 -19.18 39.06 -6.46
C ASN A 266 -17.93 38.33 -7.00
N TYR A 267 -18.14 37.23 -7.73
CA TYR A 267 -17.06 36.53 -8.41
C TYR A 267 -16.79 37.12 -9.78
N PHE A 268 -15.51 37.18 -10.16
CA PHE A 268 -15.09 37.58 -11.50
C PHE A 268 -15.49 36.50 -12.51
N LEU A 269 -16.05 36.90 -13.65
CA LEU A 269 -16.51 36.03 -14.73
C LEU A 269 -15.84 36.41 -16.06
N TRP A 270 -15.58 35.42 -16.91
CA TRP A 270 -15.15 35.64 -18.28
C TRP A 270 -15.49 34.42 -19.15
N ILE A 271 -15.38 34.56 -20.46
CA ILE A 271 -15.43 33.46 -21.42
C ILE A 271 -13.99 33.18 -21.86
N ASP A 272 -13.57 31.92 -21.86
CA ASP A 272 -12.24 31.53 -22.34
C ASP A 272 -12.16 31.38 -23.88
N GLU A 273 -10.98 31.05 -24.38
CA GLU A 273 -10.71 30.86 -25.82
C GLU A 273 -11.54 29.73 -26.44
N ASP A 274 -12.02 28.76 -25.64
CA ASP A 274 -12.87 27.65 -26.06
C ASP A 274 -14.38 28.01 -26.03
N GLY A 275 -14.74 29.27 -25.74
CA GLY A 275 -16.12 29.72 -25.66
C GLY A 275 -16.87 29.23 -24.42
N ARG A 276 -16.16 28.91 -23.33
CA ARG A 276 -16.76 28.42 -22.08
C ARG A 276 -16.72 29.50 -21.00
N TRP A 277 -17.84 29.65 -20.29
CA TRP A 277 -17.88 30.50 -19.10
C TRP A 277 -16.96 29.97 -18.00
N LYS A 278 -16.22 30.87 -17.36
CA LYS A 278 -15.41 30.60 -16.19
C LYS A 278 -15.66 31.65 -15.11
N SER A 279 -15.35 31.27 -13.87
CA SER A 279 -15.42 32.18 -12.72
C SER A 279 -14.24 31.99 -11.77
N ILE A 280 -13.76 33.07 -11.15
CA ILE A 280 -12.76 33.01 -10.08
C ILE A 280 -13.48 32.96 -8.74
N ARG A 281 -13.38 31.83 -8.04
CA ARG A 281 -14.04 31.59 -6.75
C ARG A 281 -13.05 31.52 -5.61
N LYS A 282 -13.44 32.05 -4.45
CA LYS A 282 -12.67 31.91 -3.21
C LYS A 282 -12.71 30.46 -2.72
N ARG A 283 -11.56 29.95 -2.26
CA ARG A 283 -11.48 28.64 -1.61
C ARG A 283 -12.00 28.74 -0.18
N LYS A 284 -12.57 27.63 0.31
CA LYS A 284 -12.99 27.52 1.71
C LYS A 284 -11.80 27.50 2.67
N PHE A 285 -10.70 26.85 2.26
CA PHE A 285 -9.46 26.75 3.03
C PHE A 285 -8.26 27.09 2.15
N VAL A 286 -7.29 27.76 2.76
CA VAL A 286 -6.02 28.17 2.13
C VAL A 286 -4.84 27.38 2.71
N LYS A 287 -4.87 27.11 4.02
CA LYS A 287 -3.89 26.28 4.73
C LYS A 287 -4.46 24.88 4.97
N VAL A 288 -3.62 23.86 4.77
CA VAL A 288 -4.01 22.45 4.97
C VAL A 288 -4.34 22.14 6.43
N THR A 289 -3.69 22.81 7.39
CA THR A 289 -3.93 22.65 8.83
C THR A 289 -5.37 23.02 9.20
N ASP A 290 -5.91 24.09 8.62
CA ASP A 290 -7.30 24.52 8.84
C ASP A 290 -8.29 23.56 8.17
N ALA A 291 -7.99 23.12 6.94
CA ALA A 291 -8.79 22.12 6.25
C ALA A 291 -8.87 20.81 7.05
N LEU A 292 -7.74 20.30 7.55
CA LEU A 292 -7.69 19.06 8.32
C LEU A 292 -8.46 19.16 9.64
N LYS A 293 -8.36 20.30 10.35
CA LYS A 293 -9.16 20.53 11.57
C LYS A 293 -10.66 20.43 11.31
N GLU A 294 -11.13 20.91 10.17
CA GLU A 294 -12.54 20.81 9.77
C GLU A 294 -12.90 19.40 9.29
N ILE A 295 -12.03 18.74 8.51
CA ILE A 295 -12.23 17.36 8.06
C ILE A 295 -12.38 16.40 9.24
N LEU A 296 -11.55 16.55 10.27
CA LEU A 296 -11.55 15.67 11.45
C LEU A 296 -12.76 15.89 12.38
N LYS A 297 -13.53 16.98 12.19
CA LYS A 297 -14.82 17.17 12.86
C LYS A 297 -15.97 16.41 12.18
N LEU A 298 -15.81 16.03 10.91
CA LEU A 298 -16.83 15.31 10.16
C LEU A 298 -16.89 13.86 10.66
N GLU A 299 -18.00 13.49 11.29
CA GLU A 299 -18.19 12.16 11.86
C GLU A 299 -18.03 11.01 10.85
N GLU A 300 -18.42 11.26 9.60
CA GLU A 300 -18.37 10.30 8.49
C GLU A 300 -16.94 9.94 8.06
N ILE A 301 -15.96 10.81 8.33
CA ILE A 301 -14.56 10.60 7.93
C ILE A 301 -13.89 9.57 8.83
N ILE A 302 -14.18 9.59 10.14
CA ILE A 302 -13.55 8.69 11.11
C ILE A 302 -14.37 7.38 11.19
N PRO A 303 -13.77 6.21 10.87
CA PRO A 303 -14.43 4.91 10.97
C PRO A 303 -15.10 4.74 12.35
N ARG A 304 -16.34 4.23 12.38
CA ARG A 304 -17.12 4.08 13.63
C ARG A 304 -16.37 3.29 14.71
N SER A 305 -15.69 2.21 14.32
CA SER A 305 -14.87 1.40 15.22
C SER A 305 -13.67 2.17 15.77
N LEU A 306 -13.04 3.01 14.95
CA LEU A 306 -11.91 3.85 15.38
C LEU A 306 -12.39 4.91 16.38
N ARG A 307 -13.55 5.53 16.15
CA ARG A 307 -14.12 6.52 17.08
C ARG A 307 -14.33 5.98 18.50
N LYS A 308 -14.70 4.71 18.64
CA LYS A 308 -14.97 4.08 19.94
C LYS A 308 -13.71 3.86 20.78
N ILE A 309 -12.55 3.78 20.15
CA ILE A 309 -11.28 3.44 20.83
C ILE A 309 -10.38 4.65 21.02
N LEU A 310 -10.75 5.83 20.50
CA LEU A 310 -9.97 7.05 20.65
C LEU A 310 -10.03 7.56 22.09
N ILE A 311 -8.86 7.81 22.68
CA ILE A 311 -8.74 8.43 24.01
C ILE A 311 -8.87 9.95 23.89
N GLU A 312 -8.30 10.52 22.82
CA GLU A 312 -8.33 11.95 22.54
C GLU A 312 -8.71 12.22 21.08
N LYS A 313 -9.17 13.44 20.80
CA LYS A 313 -9.39 13.88 19.41
C LYS A 313 -8.08 13.89 18.62
N PRO A 314 -8.10 13.49 17.34
CA PRO A 314 -6.91 13.58 16.50
C PRO A 314 -6.35 14.99 16.41
N LYS A 315 -5.03 15.10 16.59
CA LYS A 315 -4.28 16.35 16.57
C LYS A 315 -3.51 16.45 15.25
N VAL A 316 -3.59 17.61 14.62
CA VAL A 316 -2.85 17.93 13.40
C VAL A 316 -1.55 18.59 13.80
N ILE A 317 -0.42 18.04 13.36
CA ILE A 317 0.93 18.45 13.76
C ILE A 317 1.73 18.79 12.50
N GLY A 318 2.29 20.00 12.46
CA GLY A 318 3.17 20.48 11.38
C GLY A 318 4.60 19.94 11.49
N ILE A 319 5.40 20.14 10.44
CA ILE A 319 6.74 19.56 10.32
C ILE A 319 7.71 19.94 11.45
N ASP A 320 7.65 21.18 11.93
CA ASP A 320 8.55 21.64 13.00
C ASP A 320 8.26 20.96 14.34
N GLU A 321 6.99 20.72 14.65
CA GLU A 321 6.60 20.01 15.86
C GLU A 321 6.88 18.50 15.75
N ILE A 322 6.68 17.91 14.56
CA ILE A 322 7.09 16.52 14.28
C ILE A 322 8.59 16.32 14.59
N LYS A 323 9.45 17.25 14.13
CA LYS A 323 10.90 17.18 14.33
C LYS A 323 11.31 17.26 15.80
N ARG A 324 10.55 17.97 16.65
CA ARG A 324 10.82 18.13 18.09
C ARG A 324 10.47 16.89 18.92
N GLN A 325 9.56 16.05 18.44
CA GLN A 325 9.12 14.85 19.16
C GLN A 325 9.90 13.62 18.67
N GLU A 326 10.75 13.05 19.52
CA GLU A 326 11.67 11.96 19.10
C GLU A 326 10.96 10.77 18.43
N LYS A 327 9.79 10.36 18.96
CA LYS A 327 8.99 9.28 18.39
C LYS A 327 8.48 9.61 16.99
N LEU A 328 7.91 10.80 16.80
CA LEU A 328 7.40 11.23 15.49
C LEU A 328 8.53 11.45 14.51
N ARG A 329 9.69 11.96 14.96
CA ARG A 329 10.89 12.10 14.14
C ARG A 329 11.37 10.76 13.58
N LYS A 330 11.35 9.69 14.38
CA LYS A 330 11.70 8.33 13.91
C LYS A 330 10.71 7.84 12.83
N LEU A 331 9.41 8.01 13.05
CA LEU A 331 8.40 7.63 12.06
C LEU A 331 8.46 8.50 10.80
N LEU A 332 8.82 9.78 10.92
CA LEU A 332 9.04 10.67 9.78
C LEU A 332 10.22 10.18 8.93
N ILE A 333 11.32 9.75 9.57
CA ILE A 333 12.46 9.14 8.87
C ILE A 333 11.98 7.91 8.10
N ASP A 334 11.21 7.01 8.72
CA ASP A 334 10.65 5.84 8.03
C ASP A 334 9.71 6.24 6.88
N PHE A 335 8.95 7.33 7.02
CA PHE A 335 8.05 7.84 5.98
C PHE A 335 8.82 8.40 4.78
N ILE A 336 9.87 9.17 4.98
CA ILE A 336 10.67 9.76 3.87
C ILE A 336 11.68 8.78 3.27
N THR A 337 11.89 7.63 3.90
CA THR A 337 12.73 6.57 3.35
C THR A 337 11.91 5.69 2.41
N PRO A 338 12.31 5.54 1.14
CA PRO A 338 11.71 4.54 0.27
C PRO A 338 11.83 3.14 0.87
N LYS A 339 10.78 2.33 0.78
CA LYS A 339 10.82 0.94 1.27
C LYS A 339 11.70 0.07 0.36
N GLU A 340 11.89 0.49 -0.89
CA GLU A 340 12.71 -0.14 -1.92
C GLU A 340 14.18 0.31 -1.80
N PHE A 341 14.83 -0.01 -0.68
CA PHE A 341 16.25 0.32 -0.41
C PHE A 341 17.22 -0.23 -1.48
N TRP A 342 16.78 -1.20 -2.28
CA TRP A 342 17.55 -1.86 -3.33
C TRP A 342 17.57 -1.07 -4.65
N ILE A 343 16.85 0.05 -4.77
CA ILE A 343 16.81 0.85 -6.02
C ILE A 343 18.22 1.29 -6.45
N GLU A 344 19.07 1.69 -5.49
CA GLU A 344 20.44 2.12 -5.79
C GLU A 344 21.28 0.97 -6.37
N GLU A 345 21.01 -0.27 -5.95
CA GLU A 345 21.69 -1.46 -6.48
C GLU A 345 21.37 -1.72 -7.96
N CYS A 346 20.30 -1.13 -8.52
CA CYS A 346 19.91 -1.36 -9.91
C CYS A 346 20.78 -0.63 -10.93
N ILE A 347 21.51 0.38 -10.49
CA ILE A 347 22.29 1.29 -11.35
C ILE A 347 23.74 1.38 -10.86
N ASN A 348 24.04 0.84 -9.66
CA ASN A 348 25.42 0.60 -9.27
C ASN A 348 26.01 -0.46 -10.22
N GLU A 349 26.60 0.01 -11.31
CA GLU A 349 27.77 -0.64 -11.88
C GLU A 349 28.73 -0.79 -10.70
N ASN A 350 28.91 -2.02 -10.21
CA ASN A 350 30.04 -2.26 -9.32
C ASN A 350 31.25 -1.65 -10.04
N PRO A 351 32.01 -0.73 -9.40
CA PRO A 351 33.39 -0.58 -9.80
C PRO A 351 33.98 -1.97 -9.53
N SER A 352 34.10 -2.75 -10.59
CA SER A 352 34.73 -4.05 -10.60
C SER A 352 36.10 -3.91 -9.94
N GLU A 353 36.27 -4.70 -8.88
CA GLU A 353 37.51 -5.23 -8.28
C GLU A 353 38.66 -4.24 -7.97
#